data_AF-A0AAU3IE09-F1
#
_entry.id   AF-A0AAU3IE09-F1
#
_cell.length_a   1.000
_cell.length_b   1.000
_cell.length_c   1.000
_cell.angle_alpha   90.00
_cell.angle_beta   90.00
_cell.angle_gamma   90.00
#
_symmetry.space_group_name_H-M   'P 1'
#
loop_
_entity.id
_entity.type
_entity.pdbx_description
1 polymer ?
#
loop_
_entity_poly.entity_id
_entity_poly.type
_entity_poly.pdbx_seq_one_letter_code
_entity_poly.pdbx_strand_id
1 'polypeptide(L)'
;MNLRVRALVSMIGVFLLLPALGGTARATSAGDVVEARATTVYLAPGRLLEVPVKAWHLRYHSTSATGRPNVVSGTLLVPAAPYLLGRRPVVGYAVGTHGLGDQCAPSAAMTNGTEAELAIMSLMLLKGWAVAVTDYEGLGTPGDHTFMAGLSQGHAVLDAIRAAVRVPDANLSDAAPVVVMGYSQGGSSAAWAAQLQSSYAPELRLKGVAAGGVPADLRAVADHLDGTENFGLAAAAGLGLDAAYPELRLESHLTAEGAALFGDARDDCVSDLRAKLGGRRLSELTTADLLNLPEWRARLAENRLGGSAPKAPLFLYHATGDEIIPYGLGRTLRRDYCARGANVLWTGLPAGSHVLGAVEGAPLAVAWLATRVAGLPAVGNC
;
A
#
# COMPACT_ATOMS: atom_id res chain seq x y z
N MET A 1 30.77 79.02 -43.86
CA MET A 1 30.84 78.77 -42.41
C MET A 1 29.96 77.57 -42.14
N ASN A 2 30.58 76.42 -41.84
CA ASN A 2 30.02 75.08 -42.10
C ASN A 2 29.01 74.61 -41.04
N LEU A 3 27.81 74.24 -41.51
CA LEU A 3 26.86 73.39 -40.79
C LEU A 3 27.36 71.93 -40.79
N ARG A 4 27.42 71.29 -39.62
CA ARG A 4 27.69 69.85 -39.48
C ARG A 4 26.38 69.08 -39.42
N VAL A 5 26.16 68.16 -40.36
CA VAL A 5 25.08 67.16 -40.33
C VAL A 5 25.69 65.82 -39.92
N ARG A 6 25.09 65.17 -38.92
CA ARG A 6 25.42 63.80 -38.49
C ARG A 6 24.66 62.80 -39.37
N ALA A 7 25.36 61.81 -39.92
CA ALA A 7 24.76 60.63 -40.53
C ALA A 7 25.01 59.41 -39.62
N LEU A 8 23.91 58.74 -39.23
CA LEU A 8 23.91 57.45 -38.54
C LEU A 8 24.10 56.34 -39.59
N VAL A 9 25.02 55.41 -39.35
CA VAL A 9 25.14 54.15 -40.10
C VAL A 9 24.72 53.02 -39.17
N SER A 10 23.63 52.31 -39.54
CA SER A 10 23.18 51.10 -38.86
C SER A 10 24.01 49.90 -39.33
N MET A 11 24.68 49.20 -38.41
CA MET A 11 25.23 47.86 -38.66
C MET A 11 24.16 46.80 -38.36
N ILE A 12 23.84 46.00 -39.38
CA ILE A 12 23.02 44.78 -39.26
C ILE A 12 23.92 43.67 -38.72
N GLY A 13 23.69 43.23 -37.48
CA GLY A 13 24.32 42.04 -36.91
C GLY A 13 23.48 40.79 -37.19
N VAL A 14 24.01 39.86 -37.96
CA VAL A 14 23.41 38.54 -38.19
C VAL A 14 23.68 37.67 -36.96
N PHE A 15 22.65 37.41 -36.15
CA PHE A 15 22.69 36.43 -35.07
C PHE A 15 22.41 35.04 -35.64
N LEU A 16 23.43 34.18 -35.68
CA LEU A 16 23.28 32.74 -35.91
C LEU A 16 22.63 32.11 -34.66
N LEU A 17 21.35 31.74 -34.78
CA LEU A 17 20.63 30.93 -33.80
C LEU A 17 21.14 29.49 -33.87
N LEU A 18 21.96 29.10 -32.89
CA LEU A 18 22.20 27.69 -32.58
C LEU A 18 20.93 27.12 -31.94
N PRO A 19 20.40 25.97 -32.41
CA PRO A 19 19.25 25.36 -31.78
C PRO A 19 19.67 24.84 -30.39
N ALA A 20 18.96 25.30 -29.36
CA ALA A 20 19.07 24.71 -28.03
C ALA A 20 18.76 23.22 -28.15
N LEU A 21 19.73 22.37 -27.81
CA LEU A 21 19.52 20.94 -27.62
C LEU A 21 18.46 20.76 -26.54
N GLY A 22 17.22 20.48 -26.97
CA GLY A 22 16.14 20.11 -26.07
C GLY A 22 16.57 18.86 -25.31
N GLY A 23 16.74 19.00 -23.99
CA GLY A 23 16.91 17.85 -23.12
C GLY A 23 15.69 16.95 -23.30
N THR A 24 15.93 15.70 -23.70
CA THR A 24 14.88 14.68 -23.73
C THR A 24 14.32 14.55 -22.31
N ALA A 25 13.08 14.99 -22.10
CA ALA A 25 12.39 14.77 -20.83
C ALA A 25 12.44 13.26 -20.54
N ARG A 26 13.00 12.89 -19.38
CA ARG A 26 13.05 11.50 -18.93
C ARG A 26 11.62 10.99 -18.84
N ALA A 27 11.32 9.85 -19.49
CA ALA A 27 10.02 9.22 -19.36
C ALA A 27 9.72 8.94 -17.88
N THR A 28 8.53 9.33 -17.42
CA THR A 28 8.08 9.10 -16.05
C THR A 28 7.99 7.59 -15.78
N SER A 29 8.55 7.16 -14.67
CA SER A 29 8.68 5.77 -14.26
C SER A 29 7.97 5.51 -12.93
N ALA A 30 7.58 4.26 -12.69
CA ALA A 30 7.02 3.83 -11.42
C ALA A 30 7.97 4.20 -10.25
N GLY A 31 7.39 4.74 -9.19
CA GLY A 31 8.08 5.30 -8.04
C GLY A 31 8.70 6.69 -8.24
N ASP A 32 8.56 7.33 -9.41
CA ASP A 32 9.02 8.72 -9.56
C ASP A 32 8.17 9.65 -8.70
N VAL A 33 8.85 10.53 -7.96
CA VAL A 33 8.22 11.48 -7.06
C VAL A 33 7.58 12.60 -7.89
N VAL A 34 6.26 12.73 -7.78
CA VAL A 34 5.49 13.85 -8.33
C VAL A 34 5.61 15.05 -7.40
N GLU A 35 5.47 14.81 -6.09
CA GLU A 35 5.58 15.83 -5.05
C GLU A 35 6.13 15.18 -3.78
N ALA A 36 7.04 15.87 -3.08
CA ALA A 36 7.46 15.53 -1.73
C ALA A 36 7.41 16.79 -0.87
N ARG A 37 6.41 16.87 0.02
CA ARG A 37 6.20 18.02 0.90
C ARG A 37 6.53 17.63 2.33
N ALA A 38 7.41 18.38 2.99
CA ALA A 38 7.66 18.19 4.41
C ALA A 38 6.35 18.27 5.19
N THR A 39 6.17 17.38 6.16
CA THR A 39 4.97 17.32 7.01
C THR A 39 5.35 16.94 8.44
N THR A 40 4.39 17.04 9.35
CA THR A 40 4.53 16.62 10.75
C THR A 40 3.57 15.48 11.02
N VAL A 41 4.06 14.46 11.73
CA VAL A 41 3.25 13.33 12.21
C VAL A 41 3.04 13.47 13.69
N TYR A 42 1.82 13.21 14.14
CA TYR A 42 1.44 13.32 15.53
C TYR A 42 1.10 11.95 16.10
N LEU A 43 1.41 11.75 17.38
CA LEU A 43 1.12 10.50 18.09
C LEU A 43 -0.34 10.39 18.53
N ALA A 44 -0.98 11.54 18.77
CA ALA A 44 -2.32 11.62 19.32
C ALA A 44 -3.09 12.81 18.73
N PRO A 45 -4.43 12.77 18.77
CA PRO A 45 -5.27 13.87 18.29
C PRO A 45 -4.96 15.20 18.99
N GLY A 46 -5.29 16.31 18.32
CA GLY A 46 -5.03 17.66 18.84
C GLY A 46 -3.62 18.17 18.60
N ARG A 47 -2.77 17.41 17.89
CA ARG A 47 -1.44 17.83 17.41
C ARG A 47 -0.48 18.25 18.55
N LEU A 48 -0.63 17.63 19.71
CA LEU A 48 0.13 17.99 20.92
C LEU A 48 1.49 17.28 21.02
N LEU A 49 1.60 16.08 20.46
CA LEU A 49 2.80 15.23 20.56
C LEU A 49 3.32 14.88 19.17
N GLU A 50 4.37 15.57 18.73
CA GLU A 50 5.05 15.29 17.46
C GLU A 50 5.89 14.01 17.56
N VAL A 51 5.84 13.18 16.52
CA VAL A 51 6.75 12.05 16.38
C VAL A 51 8.12 12.60 15.94
N PRO A 52 9.23 12.26 16.63
CA PRO A 52 10.55 12.85 16.37
C PRO A 52 11.24 12.24 15.13
N VAL A 53 10.62 12.42 13.96
CA VAL A 53 11.10 11.98 12.65
C VAL A 53 11.07 13.15 11.67
N LYS A 54 11.90 13.08 10.64
CA LYS A 54 11.63 13.85 9.42
C LYS A 54 10.53 13.13 8.67
N ALA A 55 9.50 13.86 8.26
CA ALA A 55 8.39 13.29 7.51
C ALA A 55 8.11 14.07 6.23
N TRP A 56 7.68 13.35 5.20
CA TRP A 56 7.21 13.92 3.94
C TRP A 56 5.89 13.27 3.54
N HIS A 57 4.91 14.09 3.18
CA HIS A 57 3.79 13.66 2.37
C HIS A 57 4.25 13.53 0.93
N LEU A 58 4.07 12.35 0.33
CA LEU A 58 4.50 12.02 -1.01
C LEU A 58 3.29 11.91 -1.95
N ARG A 59 3.51 12.31 -3.21
CA ARG A 59 2.75 11.82 -4.36
C ARG A 59 3.74 11.19 -5.32
N TYR A 60 3.48 9.98 -5.76
CA TYR A 60 4.41 9.23 -6.62
C TYR A 60 3.67 8.45 -7.71
N HIS A 61 4.34 8.25 -8.84
CA HIS A 61 3.82 7.43 -9.92
C HIS A 61 3.77 5.95 -9.53
N SER A 62 2.68 5.27 -9.87
CA SER A 62 2.51 3.83 -9.68
C SER A 62 1.73 3.23 -10.86
N THR A 63 1.34 1.96 -10.75
CA THR A 63 0.62 1.21 -11.78
C THR A 63 -0.64 0.57 -11.20
N SER A 64 -1.78 0.82 -11.82
CA SER A 64 -3.08 0.25 -11.41
C SER A 64 -3.15 -1.26 -11.63
N ALA A 65 -4.22 -1.88 -11.15
CA ALA A 65 -4.47 -3.31 -11.33
C ALA A 65 -4.59 -3.74 -12.81
N THR A 66 -4.98 -2.82 -13.70
CA THR A 66 -5.10 -3.06 -15.14
C THR A 66 -3.85 -2.65 -15.94
N GLY A 67 -2.76 -2.30 -15.26
CA GLY A 67 -1.49 -1.91 -15.90
C GLY A 67 -1.43 -0.45 -16.36
N ARG A 68 -2.40 0.38 -15.98
CA ARG A 68 -2.42 1.80 -16.34
C ARG A 68 -1.57 2.62 -15.37
N PRO A 69 -0.81 3.63 -15.83
CA PRO A 69 -0.14 4.55 -14.93
C PRO A 69 -1.14 5.31 -14.06
N ASN A 70 -0.84 5.47 -12.77
CA ASN A 70 -1.59 6.29 -11.83
C ASN A 70 -0.65 7.09 -10.92
N VAL A 71 -1.23 7.85 -9.99
CA VAL A 71 -0.49 8.57 -8.94
C VAL A 71 -1.10 8.17 -7.60
N VAL A 72 -0.24 7.79 -6.65
CA VAL A 72 -0.63 7.37 -5.31
C VAL A 72 0.01 8.31 -4.29
N SER A 73 -0.65 8.55 -3.16
CA SER A 73 -0.10 9.30 -2.03
C SER A 73 0.47 8.38 -0.95
N GLY A 74 1.18 8.97 0.00
CA GLY A 74 1.70 8.25 1.15
C GLY A 74 2.59 9.13 2.01
N THR A 75 3.21 8.52 3.01
CA THR A 75 4.08 9.24 3.95
C THR A 75 5.41 8.53 4.08
N LEU A 76 6.51 9.29 3.96
CA LEU A 76 7.84 8.82 4.31
C LEU A 76 8.21 9.31 5.70
N LEU A 77 8.61 8.40 6.58
CA LEU A 77 9.11 8.67 7.93
C LEU A 77 10.59 8.27 8.01
N VAL A 78 11.46 9.21 8.39
CA VAL A 78 12.90 8.97 8.53
C VAL A 78 13.36 9.41 9.92
N PRO A 79 13.92 8.52 10.74
CA PRO A 79 14.50 8.89 12.03
C PRO A 79 15.57 9.98 11.86
N ALA A 80 15.48 11.04 12.68
CA ALA A 80 16.40 12.17 12.59
C ALA A 80 17.85 11.79 12.95
N ALA A 81 18.03 10.80 13.82
CA ALA A 81 19.33 10.30 14.20
C ALA A 81 20.04 9.60 13.01
N PRO A 82 21.37 9.81 12.81
CA PRO A 82 22.14 9.08 11.81
C PRO A 82 22.05 7.57 11.98
N TYR A 83 22.07 6.82 10.88
CA TYR A 83 22.15 5.36 10.91
C TYR A 83 23.60 4.92 10.70
N LEU A 84 24.22 4.30 11.71
CA LEU A 84 25.66 4.02 11.73
C LEU A 84 26.03 2.60 11.27
N LEU A 85 25.04 1.73 11.01
CA LEU A 85 25.25 0.32 10.65
C LEU A 85 25.29 0.09 9.13
N GLY A 86 25.71 1.11 8.36
CA GLY A 86 25.77 1.09 6.90
C GLY A 86 24.62 1.88 6.26
N ARG A 87 24.02 1.32 5.19
CA ARG A 87 22.88 1.96 4.52
C ARG A 87 21.61 1.78 5.33
N ARG A 88 20.90 2.88 5.61
CA ARG A 88 19.64 2.86 6.35
C ARG A 88 18.62 1.96 5.63
N PRO A 89 18.07 0.93 6.28
CA PRO A 89 17.02 0.10 5.70
C PRO A 89 15.76 0.92 5.42
N VAL A 90 15.06 0.55 4.36
CA VAL A 90 13.75 1.13 4.00
C VAL A 90 12.69 0.05 4.15
N VAL A 91 11.65 0.34 4.93
CA VAL A 91 10.47 -0.50 5.07
C VAL A 91 9.39 0.03 4.13
N GLY A 92 8.87 -0.81 3.25
CA GLY A 92 7.54 -0.58 2.67
C GLY A 92 6.49 -1.02 3.68
N TYR A 93 5.78 -0.08 4.28
CA TYR A 93 4.71 -0.39 5.24
C TYR A 93 3.37 -0.39 4.50
N ALA A 94 2.78 -1.57 4.42
CA ALA A 94 1.47 -1.80 3.86
C ALA A 94 0.44 -1.74 5.00
N VAL A 95 -0.33 -0.67 5.07
CA VAL A 95 -1.35 -0.46 6.10
C VAL A 95 -2.52 -1.44 5.95
N GLY A 96 -3.18 -1.73 7.06
CA GLY A 96 -4.49 -2.35 7.12
C GLY A 96 -5.61 -1.39 6.69
N THR A 97 -6.86 -1.86 6.83
CA THR A 97 -8.05 -1.15 6.35
C THR A 97 -8.31 0.14 7.11
N HIS A 98 -8.27 1.26 6.40
CA HIS A 98 -8.61 2.58 6.94
C HIS A 98 -10.01 3.06 6.52
N GLY A 99 -10.51 2.59 5.38
CA GLY A 99 -11.80 2.96 4.79
C GLY A 99 -11.65 3.14 3.29
N LEU A 100 -12.63 3.81 2.67
CA LEU A 100 -12.64 4.13 1.25
C LEU A 100 -12.45 5.63 0.99
N GLY A 101 -12.81 6.50 1.95
CA GLY A 101 -12.75 7.95 1.78
C GLY A 101 -11.37 8.58 2.05
N ASP A 102 -11.04 9.64 1.32
CA ASP A 102 -9.75 10.34 1.43
C ASP A 102 -9.43 10.85 2.84
N GLN A 103 -10.43 11.20 3.64
CA GLN A 103 -10.23 11.71 5.00
C GLN A 103 -9.68 10.67 5.98
N CYS A 104 -9.80 9.38 5.65
CA CYS A 104 -9.25 8.29 6.44
C CYS A 104 -7.92 7.76 5.90
N ALA A 105 -7.41 8.30 4.80
CA ALA A 105 -6.11 7.91 4.27
C ALA A 105 -5.02 7.94 5.37
N PRO A 106 -4.10 6.95 5.41
CA PRO A 106 -3.04 6.89 6.43
C PRO A 106 -2.23 8.18 6.53
N SER A 107 -1.92 8.81 5.40
CA SER A 107 -1.25 10.11 5.35
C SER A 107 -2.02 11.21 6.07
N ALA A 108 -3.34 11.29 5.89
CA ALA A 108 -4.20 12.22 6.63
C ALA A 108 -4.25 11.86 8.12
N ALA A 109 -4.44 10.57 8.45
CA ALA A 109 -4.51 10.08 9.83
C ALA A 109 -3.22 10.39 10.61
N MET A 110 -2.05 10.23 10.01
CA MET A 110 -0.76 10.58 10.62
C MET A 110 -0.63 12.07 10.95
N THR A 111 -1.09 12.96 10.06
CA THR A 111 -1.06 14.43 10.30
C THR A 111 -2.11 14.91 11.30
N ASN A 112 -3.12 14.08 11.59
CA ASN A 112 -4.16 14.35 12.57
C ASN A 112 -3.92 13.62 13.90
N GLY A 113 -2.93 12.73 13.97
CA GLY A 113 -2.62 11.94 15.16
C GLY A 113 -3.64 10.84 15.45
N THR A 114 -4.28 10.30 14.41
CA THR A 114 -5.29 9.25 14.49
C THR A 114 -4.86 7.95 13.80
N GLU A 115 -3.60 7.86 13.33
CA GLU A 115 -3.04 6.66 12.71
C GLU A 115 -2.86 5.53 13.74
N ALA A 116 -3.71 4.50 13.65
CA ALA A 116 -3.77 3.42 14.63
C ALA A 116 -2.53 2.51 14.59
N GLU A 117 -1.86 2.40 13.44
CA GLU A 117 -0.71 1.53 13.26
C GLU A 117 0.63 2.23 13.55
N LEU A 118 0.62 3.51 13.91
CA LEU A 118 1.83 4.29 14.20
C LEU A 118 2.69 3.65 15.29
N ALA A 119 2.06 2.99 16.28
CA ALA A 119 2.78 2.24 17.31
C ALA A 119 3.57 1.05 16.74
N ILE A 120 3.01 0.34 15.75
CA ILE A 120 3.71 -0.74 15.04
C ILE A 120 4.84 -0.16 14.18
N MET A 121 4.56 0.92 13.44
CA MET A 121 5.58 1.62 12.66
C MET A 121 6.75 2.10 13.53
N SER A 122 6.46 2.53 14.76
CA SER A 122 7.45 2.97 15.73
C SER A 122 8.47 1.88 16.10
N LEU A 123 8.09 0.60 16.06
CA LEU A 123 9.04 -0.51 16.29
C LEU A 123 10.18 -0.53 15.26
N MET A 124 9.92 -0.10 14.03
CA MET A 124 10.91 -0.01 12.95
C MET A 124 11.67 1.32 12.98
N LEU A 125 10.98 2.42 13.29
CA LEU A 125 11.62 3.72 13.50
C LEU A 125 12.63 3.69 14.65
N LEU A 126 12.32 2.99 15.75
CA LEU A 126 13.23 2.78 16.89
C LEU A 126 14.47 1.95 16.53
N LYS A 127 14.43 1.16 15.45
CA LYS A 127 15.62 0.49 14.88
C LYS A 127 16.44 1.40 13.96
N GLY A 128 16.02 2.65 13.80
CA GLY A 128 16.63 3.61 12.90
C GLY A 128 16.28 3.37 11.43
N TRP A 129 15.25 2.58 11.12
CA TRP A 129 14.85 2.33 9.73
C TRP A 129 13.95 3.45 9.20
N ALA A 130 14.01 3.72 7.90
CA ALA A 130 13.03 4.57 7.24
C ALA A 130 11.77 3.75 6.94
N VAL A 131 10.60 4.38 7.04
CA VAL A 131 9.30 3.74 6.80
C VAL A 131 8.58 4.52 5.71
N ALA A 132 8.37 3.88 4.56
CA ALA A 132 7.58 4.39 3.44
C ALA A 132 6.19 3.77 3.52
N VAL A 133 5.21 4.57 3.91
CA VAL A 133 3.81 4.18 4.07
C VAL A 133 3.07 4.57 2.79
N THR A 134 2.29 3.64 2.23
CA THR A 134 1.42 3.92 1.07
C THR A 134 -0.01 4.13 1.53
N ASP A 135 -0.72 5.07 0.91
CA ASP A 135 -2.16 5.19 1.08
C ASP A 135 -2.94 4.20 0.17
N TYR A 136 -2.29 3.67 -0.87
CA TYR A 136 -2.88 2.92 -2.00
C TYR A 136 -3.63 3.78 -3.03
N GLU A 137 -3.90 3.21 -4.20
CA GLU A 137 -4.61 3.87 -5.30
C GLU A 137 -6.02 4.32 -4.87
N GLY A 138 -6.34 5.58 -5.17
CA GLY A 138 -7.66 6.16 -4.91
C GLY A 138 -7.95 6.43 -3.44
N LEU A 139 -6.94 6.36 -2.55
CA LEU A 139 -7.07 6.78 -1.15
C LEU A 139 -6.08 7.93 -0.90
N GLY A 140 -6.60 9.11 -0.58
CA GLY A 140 -5.83 10.36 -0.50
C GLY A 140 -5.52 11.00 -1.87
N THR A 141 -6.10 10.47 -2.95
CA THR A 141 -5.89 10.95 -4.33
C THR A 141 -7.18 10.85 -5.14
N PRO A 142 -7.38 11.66 -6.20
CA PRO A 142 -8.62 11.64 -6.97
C PRO A 142 -8.98 10.25 -7.53
N GLY A 143 -10.23 9.85 -7.35
CA GLY A 143 -10.78 8.56 -7.78
C GLY A 143 -11.26 7.72 -6.59
N ASP A 144 -11.92 6.60 -6.87
CA ASP A 144 -12.38 5.69 -5.82
C ASP A 144 -11.22 4.78 -5.37
N HIS A 145 -11.12 4.51 -4.06
CA HIS A 145 -10.12 3.59 -3.53
C HIS A 145 -10.32 2.18 -4.10
N THR A 146 -9.29 1.63 -4.76
CA THR A 146 -9.29 0.26 -5.30
C THR A 146 -9.01 -0.79 -4.21
N PHE A 147 -9.78 -0.75 -3.13
CA PHE A 147 -9.61 -1.60 -1.96
C PHE A 147 -9.56 -3.09 -2.34
N MET A 148 -8.57 -3.81 -1.81
CA MET A 148 -8.28 -5.24 -2.08
C MET A 148 -7.90 -5.62 -3.52
N ALA A 149 -7.71 -4.65 -4.42
CA ALA A 149 -7.14 -4.90 -5.75
C ALA A 149 -5.63 -5.19 -5.64
N GLY A 150 -5.28 -6.47 -5.51
CA GLY A 150 -3.97 -6.95 -5.09
C GLY A 150 -2.81 -6.48 -5.96
N LEU A 151 -2.97 -6.46 -7.29
CA LEU A 151 -1.94 -5.97 -8.20
C LEU A 151 -1.64 -4.48 -7.95
N SER A 152 -2.68 -3.64 -7.86
CA SER A 152 -2.53 -2.20 -7.60
C SER A 152 -1.84 -1.96 -6.26
N GLN A 153 -2.30 -2.63 -5.20
CA GLN A 153 -1.74 -2.45 -3.86
C GLN A 153 -0.28 -2.94 -3.76
N GLY A 154 0.04 -4.06 -4.40
CA GLY A 154 1.41 -4.55 -4.46
C GLY A 154 2.35 -3.60 -5.21
N HIS A 155 1.92 -3.02 -6.33
CA HIS A 155 2.67 -1.97 -7.03
C HIS A 155 2.87 -0.74 -6.14
N ALA A 156 1.80 -0.25 -5.51
CA ALA A 156 1.86 0.93 -4.64
C ALA A 156 2.85 0.76 -3.48
N VAL A 157 2.93 -0.42 -2.85
CA VAL A 157 3.93 -0.71 -1.80
C VAL A 157 5.37 -0.65 -2.35
N LEU A 158 5.62 -1.29 -3.49
CA LEU A 158 6.96 -1.32 -4.12
C LEU A 158 7.37 0.09 -4.61
N ASP A 159 6.42 0.84 -5.14
CA ASP A 159 6.64 2.19 -5.67
C ASP A 159 6.79 3.23 -4.57
N ALA A 160 6.14 3.06 -3.42
CA ALA A 160 6.41 3.87 -2.23
C ALA A 160 7.88 3.74 -1.77
N ILE A 161 8.45 2.54 -1.83
CA ILE A 161 9.88 2.31 -1.51
C ILE A 161 10.78 3.01 -2.54
N ARG A 162 10.45 2.90 -3.84
CA ARG A 162 11.18 3.61 -4.91
C ARG A 162 11.11 5.12 -4.73
N ALA A 163 9.94 5.65 -4.39
CA ALA A 163 9.74 7.07 -4.15
C ALA A 163 10.56 7.54 -2.94
N ALA A 164 10.59 6.75 -1.86
CA ALA A 164 11.32 7.10 -0.64
C ALA A 164 12.82 7.35 -0.89
N VAL A 165 13.48 6.51 -1.70
CA VAL A 165 14.91 6.70 -2.03
C VAL A 165 15.16 7.82 -3.04
N ARG A 166 14.12 8.39 -3.62
CA ARG A 166 14.17 9.52 -4.57
C ARG A 166 13.84 10.87 -3.92
N VAL A 167 13.47 10.90 -2.63
CA VAL A 167 13.28 12.16 -1.88
C VAL A 167 14.66 12.75 -1.56
N PRO A 168 15.02 13.92 -2.11
CA PRO A 168 16.39 14.46 -1.98
C PRO A 168 16.84 14.66 -0.53
N ASP A 169 15.96 15.20 0.32
CA ASP A 169 16.29 15.53 1.72
C ASP A 169 16.17 14.35 2.69
N ALA A 170 15.74 13.18 2.20
CA ALA A 170 15.64 11.96 3.00
C ALA A 170 16.99 11.25 3.19
N ASN A 171 17.96 11.50 2.28
CA ASN A 171 19.30 10.90 2.30
C ASN A 171 19.28 9.36 2.42
N LEU A 172 18.37 8.72 1.67
CA LEU A 172 18.25 7.26 1.56
C LEU A 172 18.97 6.79 0.29
N SER A 173 19.55 5.59 0.33
CA SER A 173 20.24 4.99 -0.82
C SER A 173 19.32 4.04 -1.57
N ASP A 174 19.32 4.15 -2.90
CA ASP A 174 18.75 3.17 -3.84
C ASP A 174 19.21 1.72 -3.58
N ALA A 175 20.41 1.55 -3.05
CA ALA A 175 20.98 0.26 -2.72
C ALA A 175 20.87 -0.08 -1.22
N ALA A 176 19.95 0.55 -0.49
CA ALA A 176 19.54 0.17 0.86
C ALA A 176 18.93 -1.26 0.88
N PRO A 177 19.08 -2.01 1.99
CA PRO A 177 18.26 -3.20 2.20
C PRO A 177 16.80 -2.80 2.36
N VAL A 178 15.92 -3.51 1.66
CA VAL A 178 14.47 -3.27 1.69
C VAL A 178 13.77 -4.41 2.42
N VAL A 179 12.77 -4.08 3.22
CA VAL A 179 11.82 -5.05 3.79
C VAL A 179 10.40 -4.55 3.61
N VAL A 180 9.42 -5.45 3.63
CA VAL A 180 8.00 -5.09 3.57
C VAL A 180 7.27 -5.69 4.76
N MET A 181 6.37 -4.94 5.37
CA MET A 181 5.54 -5.40 6.47
C MET A 181 4.09 -4.93 6.28
N GLY A 182 3.13 -5.79 6.61
CA GLY A 182 1.73 -5.41 6.72
C GLY A 182 0.86 -6.48 7.39
N TYR A 183 -0.32 -6.08 7.84
CA TYR A 183 -1.32 -6.94 8.46
C TYR A 183 -2.72 -6.71 7.87
N SER A 184 -3.59 -7.74 7.82
CA SER A 184 -4.94 -7.63 7.23
C SER A 184 -4.90 -7.27 5.74
N GLN A 185 -5.58 -6.22 5.27
CA GLN A 185 -5.37 -5.63 3.93
C GLN A 185 -3.88 -5.41 3.64
N GLY A 186 -3.13 -4.90 4.62
CA GLY A 186 -1.70 -4.69 4.53
C GLY A 186 -0.93 -6.00 4.41
N GLY A 187 -1.42 -7.08 5.03
CA GLY A 187 -0.86 -8.42 4.89
C GLY A 187 -1.03 -8.96 3.47
N SER A 188 -2.21 -8.76 2.86
CA SER A 188 -2.44 -9.06 1.44
C SER A 188 -1.53 -8.25 0.54
N SER A 189 -1.45 -6.95 0.76
CA SER A 189 -0.64 -6.01 -0.04
C SER A 189 0.86 -6.33 0.07
N ALA A 190 1.35 -6.67 1.26
CA ALA A 190 2.71 -7.13 1.49
C ALA A 190 3.00 -8.45 0.74
N ALA A 191 2.07 -9.41 0.77
CA ALA A 191 2.19 -10.66 0.05
C ALA A 191 2.17 -10.46 -1.47
N TRP A 192 1.34 -9.54 -1.99
CA TRP A 192 1.33 -9.14 -3.40
C TRP A 192 2.64 -8.48 -3.82
N ALA A 193 3.15 -7.53 -3.03
CA ALA A 193 4.47 -6.94 -3.25
C ALA A 193 5.56 -8.02 -3.32
N ALA A 194 5.49 -9.06 -2.48
CA ALA A 194 6.42 -10.17 -2.49
C ALA A 194 6.36 -11.00 -3.78
N GLN A 195 5.15 -11.31 -4.29
CA GLN A 195 4.97 -12.02 -5.57
C GLN A 195 5.45 -11.18 -6.76
N LEU A 196 5.19 -9.87 -6.73
CA LEU A 196 5.45 -8.96 -7.85
C LEU A 196 6.89 -8.46 -7.91
N GLN A 197 7.62 -8.41 -6.80
CA GLN A 197 8.93 -7.76 -6.74
C GLN A 197 9.87 -8.22 -7.87
N SER A 198 9.91 -9.52 -8.18
CA SER A 198 10.87 -10.02 -9.17
C SER A 198 10.56 -9.65 -10.63
N SER A 199 9.30 -9.37 -10.96
CA SER A 199 8.87 -8.97 -12.30
C SER A 199 8.67 -7.45 -12.42
N TYR A 200 8.24 -6.79 -11.35
CA TYR A 200 7.87 -5.38 -11.34
C TYR A 200 8.96 -4.45 -10.80
N ALA A 201 9.68 -4.88 -9.76
CA ALA A 201 10.70 -4.09 -9.08
C ALA A 201 11.98 -4.88 -8.77
N PRO A 202 12.61 -5.52 -9.78
CA PRO A 202 13.74 -6.41 -9.59
C PRO A 202 14.98 -5.73 -9.01
N GLU A 203 15.09 -4.41 -9.16
CA GLU A 203 16.20 -3.60 -8.63
C GLU A 203 16.11 -3.40 -7.10
N LEU A 204 14.92 -3.53 -6.50
CA LEU A 204 14.77 -3.41 -5.05
C LEU A 204 15.43 -4.59 -4.35
N ARG A 205 16.32 -4.30 -3.40
CA ARG A 205 17.05 -5.31 -2.61
C ARG A 205 16.17 -5.88 -1.50
N LEU A 206 15.04 -6.48 -1.85
CA LEU A 206 14.06 -7.03 -0.92
C LEU A 206 14.64 -8.22 -0.13
N LYS A 207 14.88 -8.00 1.17
CA LYS A 207 15.52 -8.96 2.08
C LYS A 207 14.53 -9.89 2.76
N GLY A 208 13.28 -9.47 2.90
CA GLY A 208 12.22 -10.27 3.49
C GLY A 208 10.91 -9.51 3.56
N VAL A 209 9.82 -10.28 3.67
CA VAL A 209 8.47 -9.77 3.79
C VAL A 209 7.80 -10.39 5.00
N ALA A 210 7.18 -9.59 5.86
CA ALA A 210 6.31 -10.06 6.92
C ALA A 210 4.86 -9.71 6.58
N ALA A 211 3.99 -10.71 6.50
CA ALA A 211 2.59 -10.53 6.16
C ALA A 211 1.72 -11.32 7.14
N GLY A 212 0.85 -10.61 7.86
CA GLY A 212 0.00 -11.22 8.87
C GLY A 212 -1.49 -11.09 8.60
N GLY A 213 -2.28 -12.04 9.11
CA GLY A 213 -3.75 -12.03 8.98
C GLY A 213 -4.16 -11.85 7.52
N VAL A 214 -3.64 -12.68 6.61
CA VAL A 214 -3.69 -12.39 5.17
C VAL A 214 -5.03 -12.86 4.56
N PRO A 215 -5.85 -11.96 4.00
CA PRO A 215 -7.07 -12.33 3.26
C PRO A 215 -6.70 -12.85 1.86
N ALA A 216 -6.10 -14.04 1.80
CA ALA A 216 -5.53 -14.61 0.58
C ALA A 216 -6.56 -15.06 -0.47
N ASP A 217 -7.81 -15.23 -0.07
CA ASP A 217 -8.93 -15.65 -0.92
C ASP A 217 -10.15 -14.79 -0.60
N LEU A 218 -10.39 -13.78 -1.43
CA LEU A 218 -11.45 -12.78 -1.20
C LEU A 218 -12.85 -13.39 -1.24
N ARG A 219 -13.07 -14.44 -2.04
CA ARG A 219 -14.36 -15.12 -2.09
C ARG A 219 -14.65 -15.82 -0.77
N ALA A 220 -13.67 -16.56 -0.24
CA ALA A 220 -13.82 -17.23 1.05
C ALA A 220 -13.98 -16.24 2.22
N VAL A 221 -13.31 -15.08 2.15
CA VAL A 221 -13.51 -14.00 3.14
C VAL A 221 -14.92 -13.41 3.02
N ALA A 222 -15.40 -13.12 1.81
CA ALA A 222 -16.76 -12.61 1.62
C ALA A 222 -17.83 -13.58 2.15
N ASP A 223 -17.70 -14.88 1.83
CA ASP A 223 -18.57 -15.94 2.34
C ASP A 223 -18.55 -16.03 3.88
N HIS A 224 -17.37 -15.86 4.51
CA HIS A 224 -17.22 -15.89 5.97
C HIS A 224 -17.83 -14.65 6.66
N LEU A 225 -17.76 -13.49 6.01
CA LEU A 225 -18.23 -12.23 6.58
C LEU A 225 -19.73 -11.97 6.36
N ASP A 226 -20.38 -12.69 5.45
CA ASP A 226 -21.81 -12.50 5.11
C ASP A 226 -22.75 -12.66 6.32
N GLY A 227 -23.51 -11.60 6.62
CA GLY A 227 -24.41 -11.56 7.77
C GLY A 227 -23.74 -11.39 9.13
N THR A 228 -22.42 -11.21 9.19
CA THR A 228 -21.70 -10.90 10.43
C THR A 228 -21.60 -9.39 10.65
N GLU A 229 -21.26 -8.96 11.87
CA GLU A 229 -20.95 -7.56 12.19
C GLU A 229 -19.80 -6.95 11.36
N ASN A 230 -19.01 -7.80 10.69
CA ASN A 230 -17.86 -7.42 9.88
C ASN A 230 -18.18 -7.34 8.36
N PHE A 231 -19.43 -7.56 7.95
CA PHE A 231 -19.83 -7.58 6.52
C PHE A 231 -19.44 -6.31 5.74
N GLY A 232 -19.39 -5.14 6.40
CA GLY A 232 -18.95 -3.90 5.78
C GLY A 232 -17.57 -3.97 5.12
N LEU A 233 -16.68 -4.86 5.59
CA LEU A 233 -15.38 -5.09 4.95
C LEU A 233 -15.50 -5.85 3.62
N ALA A 234 -16.42 -6.82 3.53
CA ALA A 234 -16.70 -7.53 2.29
C ALA A 234 -17.39 -6.62 1.26
N ALA A 235 -18.33 -5.79 1.72
CA ALA A 235 -18.99 -4.78 0.88
C ALA A 235 -17.98 -3.76 0.34
N ALA A 236 -17.07 -3.25 1.18
CA ALA A 236 -16.00 -2.37 0.75
C ALA A 236 -15.05 -3.04 -0.27
N ALA A 237 -14.74 -4.33 -0.11
CA ALA A 237 -13.96 -5.08 -1.10
C ALA A 237 -14.70 -5.19 -2.44
N GLY A 238 -16.02 -5.32 -2.42
CA GLY A 238 -16.85 -5.24 -3.63
C GLY A 238 -16.72 -3.89 -4.34
N LEU A 239 -16.86 -2.78 -3.60
CA LEU A 239 -16.69 -1.43 -4.13
C LEU A 239 -15.28 -1.20 -4.69
N GLY A 240 -14.24 -1.62 -3.97
CA GLY A 240 -12.85 -1.48 -4.39
C GLY A 240 -12.49 -2.30 -5.62
N LEU A 241 -13.04 -3.52 -5.76
CA LEU A 241 -12.88 -4.32 -6.96
C LEU A 241 -13.62 -3.70 -8.15
N ASP A 242 -14.83 -3.18 -7.97
CA ASP A 242 -15.57 -2.48 -9.05
C ASP A 242 -14.83 -1.21 -9.51
N ALA A 243 -14.24 -0.46 -8.58
CA ALA A 243 -13.38 0.68 -8.88
C ALA A 243 -12.13 0.28 -9.70
N ALA A 244 -11.52 -0.88 -9.39
CA ALA A 244 -10.37 -1.41 -10.11
C ALA A 244 -10.73 -2.00 -11.49
N TYR A 245 -11.92 -2.59 -11.59
CA TYR A 245 -12.42 -3.36 -12.73
C TYR A 245 -13.86 -2.93 -13.09
N PRO A 246 -14.03 -1.79 -13.82
CA PRO A 246 -15.35 -1.22 -14.09
C PRO A 246 -16.32 -2.11 -14.87
N GLU A 247 -15.81 -3.18 -15.51
CA GLU A 247 -16.65 -4.19 -16.16
C GLU A 247 -17.48 -5.03 -15.17
N LEU A 248 -17.16 -5.01 -13.88
CA LEU A 248 -17.93 -5.68 -12.82
C LEU A 248 -19.30 -5.05 -12.60
N ARG A 249 -19.46 -3.77 -12.96
CA ARG A 249 -20.71 -3.00 -12.99
C ARG A 249 -21.58 -3.20 -11.75
N LEU A 250 -20.98 -3.13 -10.56
CA LEU A 250 -21.62 -3.40 -9.28
C LEU A 250 -22.96 -2.67 -9.13
N GLU A 251 -23.00 -1.38 -9.50
CA GLU A 251 -24.20 -0.55 -9.41
C GLU A 251 -25.41 -1.15 -10.13
N SER A 252 -25.21 -1.82 -11.28
CA SER A 252 -26.31 -2.43 -12.04
C SER A 252 -26.87 -3.70 -11.40
N HIS A 253 -26.22 -4.19 -10.34
CA HIS A 253 -26.63 -5.34 -9.55
C HIS A 253 -27.11 -4.95 -8.15
N LEU A 254 -27.19 -3.67 -7.80
CA LEU A 254 -27.66 -3.27 -6.47
C LEU A 254 -29.19 -3.28 -6.38
N THR A 255 -29.71 -3.63 -5.21
CA THR A 255 -31.10 -3.28 -4.85
C THR A 255 -31.19 -1.77 -4.59
N ALA A 256 -32.40 -1.22 -4.47
CA ALA A 256 -32.56 0.20 -4.11
C ALA A 256 -31.89 0.53 -2.77
N GLU A 257 -31.97 -0.40 -1.82
CA GLU A 257 -31.29 -0.28 -0.53
C GLU A 257 -29.78 -0.40 -0.66
N GLY A 258 -29.28 -1.36 -1.46
CA GLY A 258 -27.86 -1.48 -1.78
C GLY A 258 -27.29 -0.21 -2.39
N ALA A 259 -27.98 0.39 -3.37
CA ALA A 259 -27.57 1.62 -4.02
C ALA A 259 -27.46 2.79 -3.03
N ALA A 260 -28.43 2.92 -2.11
CA ALA A 260 -28.39 3.96 -1.08
C ALA A 260 -27.21 3.76 -0.12
N LEU A 261 -27.00 2.56 0.40
CA LEU A 261 -25.95 2.30 1.37
C LEU A 261 -24.54 2.36 0.75
N PHE A 262 -24.38 1.90 -0.50
CA PHE A 262 -23.09 1.84 -1.18
C PHE A 262 -22.67 3.20 -1.76
N GLY A 263 -23.63 4.04 -2.14
CA GLY A 263 -23.36 5.40 -2.59
C GLY A 263 -22.59 6.20 -1.55
N ASP A 264 -23.05 6.15 -0.30
CA ASP A 264 -22.42 6.84 0.83
C ASP A 264 -21.16 6.12 1.33
N ALA A 265 -21.01 4.81 1.06
CA ALA A 265 -19.89 4.02 1.57
C ALA A 265 -18.54 4.35 0.93
N ARG A 266 -18.53 4.96 -0.27
CA ARG A 266 -17.29 5.38 -0.95
C ARG A 266 -16.48 6.39 -0.16
N ASP A 267 -17.15 7.19 0.67
CA ASP A 267 -16.53 8.18 1.54
C ASP A 267 -16.43 7.71 2.99
N ASP A 268 -16.74 6.46 3.32
CA ASP A 268 -16.76 6.00 4.71
C ASP A 268 -15.37 5.58 5.22
N CYS A 269 -15.11 5.83 6.51
CA CYS A 269 -13.98 5.23 7.21
C CYS A 269 -14.32 3.79 7.63
N VAL A 270 -13.32 2.98 8.02
CA VAL A 270 -13.52 1.57 8.42
C VAL A 270 -14.55 1.40 9.56
N SER A 271 -14.61 2.34 10.50
CA SER A 271 -15.62 2.33 11.58
C SER A 271 -17.04 2.55 11.04
N ASP A 272 -17.19 3.46 10.08
CA ASP A 272 -18.46 3.84 9.49
C ASP A 272 -19.01 2.68 8.64
N LEU A 273 -18.14 2.04 7.85
CA LEU A 273 -18.47 0.84 7.08
C LEU A 273 -19.01 -0.28 7.98
N ARG A 274 -18.34 -0.55 9.11
CA ARG A 274 -18.78 -1.57 10.07
C ARG A 274 -20.11 -1.21 10.73
N ALA A 275 -20.29 0.05 11.12
CA ALA A 275 -21.53 0.51 11.74
C ALA A 275 -22.72 0.50 10.77
N LYS A 276 -22.49 0.91 9.51
CA LYS A 276 -23.52 1.06 8.47
C LYS A 276 -23.94 -0.28 7.87
N LEU A 277 -22.98 -1.18 7.63
CA LEU A 277 -23.19 -2.41 6.87
C LEU A 277 -23.04 -3.69 7.72
N GLY A 278 -22.69 -3.57 9.01
CA GLY A 278 -22.60 -4.71 9.91
C GLY A 278 -23.92 -5.48 10.01
N GLY A 279 -23.85 -6.80 9.95
CA GLY A 279 -24.99 -7.72 10.04
C GLY A 279 -25.80 -7.87 8.74
N ARG A 280 -25.51 -7.06 7.71
CA ARG A 280 -26.17 -7.18 6.40
C ARG A 280 -25.67 -8.40 5.63
N ARG A 281 -26.47 -8.83 4.66
CA ARG A 281 -26.11 -9.89 3.72
C ARG A 281 -26.00 -9.37 2.30
N LEU A 282 -25.13 -9.96 1.51
CA LEU A 282 -24.97 -9.61 0.10
C LEU A 282 -26.29 -9.77 -0.67
N SER A 283 -27.06 -10.81 -0.36
CA SER A 283 -28.37 -11.08 -0.97
C SER A 283 -29.45 -10.04 -0.66
N GLU A 284 -29.27 -9.20 0.36
CA GLU A 284 -30.20 -8.10 0.68
C GLU A 284 -29.88 -6.85 -0.17
N LEU A 285 -28.60 -6.66 -0.49
CA LEU A 285 -28.10 -5.45 -1.13
C LEU A 285 -27.92 -5.60 -2.64
N THR A 286 -28.01 -6.82 -3.16
CA THR A 286 -27.79 -7.13 -4.57
C THR A 286 -28.97 -7.90 -5.17
N THR A 287 -29.20 -7.71 -6.47
CA THR A 287 -30.22 -8.39 -7.27
C THR A 287 -29.70 -9.67 -7.92
N ALA A 288 -28.40 -9.95 -7.80
CA ALA A 288 -27.73 -11.11 -8.35
C ALA A 288 -26.67 -11.64 -7.38
N ASP A 289 -26.36 -12.93 -7.47
CA ASP A 289 -25.25 -13.54 -6.72
C ASP A 289 -23.90 -13.15 -7.35
N LEU A 290 -23.36 -12.00 -6.92
CA LEU A 290 -22.13 -11.43 -7.47
C LEU A 290 -20.98 -12.43 -7.44
N LEU A 291 -20.82 -13.20 -6.35
CA LEU A 291 -19.69 -14.12 -6.19
C LEU A 291 -19.69 -15.28 -7.18
N ASN A 292 -20.81 -15.49 -7.89
CA ASN A 292 -20.98 -16.51 -8.92
C ASN A 292 -21.12 -15.95 -10.34
N LEU A 293 -21.19 -14.63 -10.52
CA LEU A 293 -21.14 -14.01 -11.85
C LEU A 293 -19.77 -14.26 -12.51
N PRO A 294 -19.71 -14.58 -13.82
CA PRO A 294 -18.46 -14.93 -14.51
C PRO A 294 -17.35 -13.88 -14.36
N GLU A 295 -17.69 -12.61 -14.53
CA GLU A 295 -16.78 -11.47 -14.44
C GLU A 295 -16.21 -11.29 -13.02
N TRP A 296 -17.06 -11.39 -12.01
CA TRP A 296 -16.66 -11.34 -10.60
C TRP A 296 -15.78 -12.53 -10.23
N ARG A 297 -16.15 -13.74 -10.64
CA ARG A 297 -15.33 -14.95 -10.43
C ARG A 297 -13.95 -14.81 -11.04
N ALA A 298 -13.85 -14.23 -12.23
CA ALA A 298 -12.57 -14.01 -12.90
C ALA A 298 -11.69 -13.04 -12.09
N ARG A 299 -12.23 -11.89 -11.67
CA ARG A 299 -11.46 -10.90 -10.90
C ARG A 299 -11.15 -11.36 -9.48
N LEU A 300 -12.04 -12.09 -8.81
CA LEU A 300 -11.74 -12.73 -7.52
C LEU A 300 -10.62 -13.77 -7.64
N ALA A 301 -10.61 -14.58 -8.71
CA ALA A 301 -9.55 -15.55 -8.96
C ALA A 301 -8.21 -14.88 -9.28
N GLU A 302 -8.23 -13.79 -10.05
CA GLU A 302 -7.03 -12.98 -10.34
C GLU A 302 -6.43 -12.35 -9.08
N ASN A 303 -7.26 -11.93 -8.13
CA ASN A 303 -6.83 -11.33 -6.86
C ASN A 303 -6.53 -12.36 -5.75
N ARG A 304 -6.55 -13.66 -6.06
CA ARG A 304 -6.19 -14.74 -5.12
C ARG A 304 -4.67 -14.89 -5.02
N LEU A 305 -4.14 -14.84 -3.80
CA LEU A 305 -2.71 -15.07 -3.52
C LEU A 305 -2.34 -16.56 -3.61
N GLY A 306 -1.03 -16.86 -3.75
CA GLY A 306 -0.53 -18.24 -3.83
C GLY A 306 -0.42 -18.79 -5.26
N GLY A 307 -0.70 -17.96 -6.27
CA GLY A 307 -0.53 -18.31 -7.69
C GLY A 307 0.95 -18.34 -8.14
N SER A 308 1.84 -17.65 -7.44
CA SER A 308 3.28 -17.60 -7.71
C SER A 308 4.08 -17.63 -6.40
N ALA A 309 5.33 -18.11 -6.45
CA ALA A 309 6.22 -18.09 -5.28
C ALA A 309 7.00 -16.77 -5.21
N PRO A 310 6.93 -16.04 -4.09
CA PRO A 310 7.86 -14.96 -3.83
C PRO A 310 9.31 -15.47 -3.78
N LYS A 311 10.25 -14.67 -4.31
CA LYS A 311 11.69 -14.97 -4.24
C LYS A 311 12.32 -14.58 -2.91
N ALA A 312 11.87 -13.47 -2.32
CA ALA A 312 12.28 -13.07 -0.99
C ALA A 312 11.71 -14.07 0.04
N PRO A 313 12.39 -14.31 1.17
CA PRO A 313 11.83 -15.11 2.25
C PRO A 313 10.60 -14.39 2.86
N LEU A 314 9.63 -15.16 3.33
CA LEU A 314 8.41 -14.66 3.96
C LEU A 314 8.30 -15.10 5.43
N PHE A 315 7.84 -14.20 6.27
CA PHE A 315 7.25 -14.51 7.56
C PHE A 315 5.74 -14.31 7.49
N LEU A 316 5.01 -15.42 7.51
CA LEU A 316 3.55 -15.42 7.57
C LEU A 316 3.10 -15.67 9.01
N TYR A 317 2.17 -14.87 9.51
CA TYR A 317 1.62 -15.06 10.84
C TYR A 317 0.12 -14.81 10.90
N HIS A 318 -0.58 -15.47 11.81
CA HIS A 318 -2.05 -15.38 11.85
C HIS A 318 -2.57 -15.72 13.24
N ALA A 319 -3.51 -14.91 13.77
CA ALA A 319 -4.23 -15.24 14.99
C ALA A 319 -5.09 -16.50 14.82
N THR A 320 -5.06 -17.41 15.79
CA THR A 320 -5.92 -18.59 15.78
C THR A 320 -7.37 -18.25 16.11
N GLY A 321 -7.61 -17.16 16.83
CA GLY A 321 -8.94 -16.64 17.14
C GLY A 321 -9.46 -15.57 16.15
N ASP A 322 -8.87 -15.47 14.96
CA ASP A 322 -9.24 -14.45 13.96
C ASP A 322 -10.70 -14.59 13.51
N GLU A 323 -11.52 -13.62 13.90
CA GLU A 323 -12.95 -13.53 13.60
C GLU A 323 -13.25 -12.91 12.23
N ILE A 324 -12.29 -12.23 11.61
CA ILE A 324 -12.47 -11.51 10.33
C ILE A 324 -11.94 -12.35 9.17
N ILE A 325 -10.77 -12.96 9.32
CA ILE A 325 -10.10 -13.72 8.27
C ILE A 325 -9.84 -15.12 8.78
N PRO A 326 -10.51 -16.14 8.22
CA PRO A 326 -10.37 -17.50 8.71
C PRO A 326 -8.90 -17.96 8.72
N TYR A 327 -8.41 -18.42 9.86
CA TYR A 327 -7.05 -18.93 10.05
C TYR A 327 -6.62 -19.98 9.00
N GLY A 328 -7.60 -20.76 8.50
CA GLY A 328 -7.40 -21.73 7.43
C GLY A 328 -6.92 -21.14 6.10
N LEU A 329 -7.25 -19.87 5.81
CA LEU A 329 -6.79 -19.18 4.59
C LEU A 329 -5.30 -18.90 4.65
N GLY A 330 -4.77 -18.44 5.78
CA GLY A 330 -3.33 -18.25 5.95
C GLY A 330 -2.55 -19.57 5.87
N ARG A 331 -3.07 -20.66 6.43
CA ARG A 331 -2.49 -22.01 6.26
C ARG A 331 -2.48 -22.47 4.79
N THR A 332 -3.56 -22.17 4.07
CA THR A 332 -3.68 -22.46 2.63
C THR A 332 -2.65 -21.67 1.83
N LEU A 333 -2.50 -20.37 2.11
CA LEU A 333 -1.49 -19.53 1.47
C LEU A 333 -0.08 -20.07 1.70
N ARG A 334 0.26 -20.41 2.95
CA ARG A 334 1.56 -21.04 3.28
C ARG A 334 1.78 -22.29 2.43
N ARG A 335 0.82 -23.21 2.39
CA ARG A 335 0.92 -24.46 1.63
C ARG A 335 1.16 -24.17 0.14
N ASP A 336 0.38 -23.26 -0.44
CA ASP A 336 0.45 -22.93 -1.87
C ASP A 336 1.82 -22.29 -2.22
N TYR A 337 2.36 -21.43 -1.35
CA TYR A 337 3.71 -20.89 -1.50
C TYR A 337 4.81 -21.95 -1.35
N CYS A 338 4.73 -22.81 -0.34
CA CYS A 338 5.71 -23.88 -0.12
C CYS A 338 5.73 -24.87 -1.28
N ALA A 339 4.56 -25.25 -1.82
CA ALA A 339 4.44 -26.12 -2.98
C ALA A 339 5.10 -25.55 -4.25
N ARG A 340 5.33 -24.23 -4.28
CA ARG A 340 5.99 -23.50 -5.38
C ARG A 340 7.44 -23.14 -5.07
N GLY A 341 8.00 -23.62 -3.95
CA GLY A 341 9.40 -23.44 -3.58
C GLY A 341 9.72 -22.12 -2.88
N ALA A 342 8.73 -21.37 -2.40
CA ALA A 342 8.99 -20.19 -1.58
C ALA A 342 9.57 -20.60 -0.20
N ASN A 343 10.40 -19.73 0.38
CA ASN A 343 10.90 -19.91 1.74
C ASN A 343 9.98 -19.18 2.73
N VAL A 344 9.07 -19.93 3.37
CA VAL A 344 8.07 -19.38 4.29
C VAL A 344 8.33 -19.85 5.72
N LEU A 345 8.47 -18.92 6.66
CA LEU A 345 8.27 -19.19 8.07
C LEU A 345 6.83 -18.84 8.44
N TRP A 346 6.06 -19.82 8.88
CA TRP A 346 4.68 -19.64 9.36
C TRP A 346 4.58 -19.76 10.87
N THR A 347 3.87 -18.82 11.49
CA THR A 347 3.54 -18.86 12.92
C THR A 347 2.04 -18.62 13.15
N GLY A 348 1.37 -19.59 13.78
CA GLY A 348 0.05 -19.35 14.38
C GLY A 348 0.21 -18.66 15.73
N LEU A 349 -0.58 -17.62 15.98
CA LEU A 349 -0.54 -16.83 17.21
C LEU A 349 -1.77 -17.17 18.07
N PRO A 350 -1.61 -17.42 19.39
CA PRO A 350 -2.72 -17.68 20.32
C PRO A 350 -3.69 -16.50 20.49
N ALA A 351 -3.38 -15.30 19.98
CA ALA A 351 -4.27 -14.16 19.95
C ALA A 351 -5.74 -14.54 19.66
N GLY A 352 -6.63 -14.06 20.53
CA GLY A 352 -8.06 -14.37 20.52
C GLY A 352 -8.90 -13.53 19.54
N SER A 353 -8.29 -12.64 18.76
CA SER A 353 -8.98 -11.86 17.74
C SER A 353 -8.04 -11.41 16.63
N HIS A 354 -8.62 -10.92 15.53
CA HIS A 354 -7.91 -10.39 14.37
C HIS A 354 -6.94 -9.27 14.76
N VAL A 355 -7.42 -8.27 15.51
CA VAL A 355 -6.63 -7.09 15.93
C VAL A 355 -5.53 -7.49 16.92
N LEU A 356 -5.82 -8.38 17.88
CA LEU A 356 -4.80 -8.85 18.82
C LEU A 356 -3.69 -9.63 18.10
N GLY A 357 -4.01 -10.30 16.98
CA GLY A 357 -3.01 -10.93 16.12
C GLY A 357 -2.01 -9.93 15.52
N ALA A 358 -2.44 -8.72 15.17
CA ALA A 358 -1.55 -7.66 14.71
C ALA A 358 -0.59 -7.22 15.83
N VAL A 359 -1.13 -6.99 17.02
CA VAL A 359 -0.38 -6.53 18.20
C VAL A 359 0.63 -7.58 18.66
N GLU A 360 0.23 -8.84 18.75
CA GLU A 360 1.12 -9.94 19.15
C GLU A 360 2.18 -10.24 18.07
N GLY A 361 1.78 -10.23 16.80
CA GLY A 361 2.65 -10.59 15.69
C GLY A 361 3.66 -9.50 15.30
N ALA A 362 3.33 -8.22 15.46
CA ALA A 362 4.18 -7.10 15.07
C ALA A 362 5.62 -7.15 15.61
N PRO A 363 5.87 -7.32 16.93
CA PRO A 363 7.24 -7.40 17.44
C PRO A 363 8.01 -8.62 16.89
N LEU A 364 7.33 -9.75 16.68
CA LEU A 364 7.93 -10.95 16.09
C LEU A 364 8.32 -10.72 14.63
N ALA A 365 7.43 -10.07 13.86
CA ALA A 365 7.66 -9.70 12.47
C ALA A 365 8.85 -8.75 12.33
N VAL A 366 8.89 -7.68 13.13
CA VAL A 366 9.98 -6.71 13.12
C VAL A 366 11.32 -7.35 13.54
N ALA A 367 11.30 -8.24 14.54
CA ALA A 367 12.49 -8.99 14.94
C ALA A 367 12.98 -9.91 13.80
N TRP A 368 12.09 -10.65 13.15
CA TRP A 368 12.42 -11.50 12.02
C TRP A 368 12.97 -10.70 10.84
N LEU A 369 12.35 -9.58 10.47
CA LEU A 369 12.83 -8.68 9.42
C LEU A 369 14.23 -8.12 9.75
N ALA A 370 14.52 -7.85 11.03
CA ALA A 370 15.83 -7.35 11.43
C ALA A 370 16.95 -8.36 11.15
N THR A 371 16.66 -9.66 11.31
CA THR A 371 17.62 -10.71 10.93
C THR A 371 17.87 -10.75 9.42
N ARG A 372 16.86 -10.44 8.59
CA ARG A 372 17.00 -10.34 7.13
C ARG A 372 17.82 -9.13 6.71
N VAL A 373 17.57 -7.99 7.32
CA VAL A 373 18.36 -6.76 7.14
C VAL A 373 19.82 -7.00 7.52
N ALA A 374 20.09 -7.73 8.60
CA ALA A 374 21.43 -8.12 9.03
C ALA A 374 22.11 -9.17 8.13
N GLY A 375 21.42 -9.68 7.10
CA GLY A 375 21.99 -10.66 6.17
C GLY A 375 22.01 -12.10 6.70
N LEU A 376 21.29 -12.40 7.79
CA LEU A 376 21.22 -13.75 8.31
C LEU A 376 20.33 -14.65 7.44
N PRO A 377 20.72 -15.92 7.18
CA PRO A 377 19.93 -16.86 6.39
C PRO A 377 18.51 -17.01 6.94
N ALA A 378 17.53 -17.08 6.03
CA ALA A 378 16.14 -17.35 6.38
C ALA A 378 15.88 -18.85 6.44
N VAL A 379 15.41 -19.34 7.59
CA VAL A 379 14.93 -20.72 7.76
C VAL A 379 13.41 -20.68 7.80
N GLY A 380 12.78 -21.28 6.80
CA GLY A 380 11.34 -21.49 6.74
C GLY A 380 10.93 -22.81 7.39
N ASN A 381 9.63 -23.02 7.49
CA ASN A 381 9.01 -24.27 7.90
C ASN A 381 8.05 -24.81 6.84
N CYS A 382 8.30 -24.53 5.57
CA CYS A 382 7.84 -25.43 4.52
C CYS A 382 8.34 -26.86 4.83
#